data_AF-C4YCW1-F1
#
_entry.id   AF-C4YCW1-F1
#
_cell.length_a   1.000
_cell.length_b   1.000
_cell.length_c   1.000
_cell.angle_alpha   90.00
_cell.angle_beta   90.00
_cell.angle_gamma   90.00
#
_symmetry.space_group_name_H-M   'P 1'
#
loop_
_entity.id
_entity.type
_entity.pdbx_description
1 polymer ?
#
loop_
_entity_poly.entity_id
_entity_poly.type
_entity_poly.pdbx_seq_one_letter_code
_entity_poly.pdbx_strand_id
1 'polypeptide(L)'
;MAEKIRYYLEQSVPELEDLKIKGLFDKNEITMVMRRRTDFEHRITGRGCKPKDFLRYTEFETNLEKLRKKRYNRLSKVGMIETKPSISDWAGTRRIMFIFDRATRRYPGETELWSQYLKFAKSNGAIKVIYKVYSRLLQLQPRNINAWLSAAKYEFETNGNAKGARVLFQRGLRLNSESLELWLNYAQFELTYISKLLARRKVLGLITEKQQREAMETEEAKLEQEIKKSDDNGDELAGDKIELPSTEEIKDQLNSLPEADMNMLGNPETNPA
;
A
#
# COMPACT_ATOMS: atom_id res chain seq x y z
N MET A 1 28.81 -18.89 17.86
CA MET A 1 27.80 -19.54 16.98
C MET A 1 26.73 -20.24 17.82
N ALA A 2 27.13 -21.06 18.78
CA ALA A 2 26.21 -21.71 19.72
C ALA A 2 25.33 -20.74 20.53
N GLU A 3 25.88 -19.62 21.01
CA GLU A 3 25.10 -18.60 21.76
C GLU A 3 23.98 -17.96 20.94
N LYS A 4 24.26 -17.61 19.67
CA LYS A 4 23.24 -17.05 18.77
C LYS A 4 22.11 -18.05 18.49
N ILE A 5 22.44 -19.33 18.36
CA ILE A 5 21.46 -20.39 18.17
C ILE A 5 20.59 -20.52 19.42
N ARG A 6 21.19 -20.61 20.61
CA ARG A 6 20.45 -20.67 21.89
C ARG A 6 19.48 -19.50 22.02
N TYR A 7 19.94 -18.29 21.74
CA TYR A 7 19.08 -17.10 21.75
C TYR A 7 17.84 -17.26 20.85
N TYR A 8 17.98 -17.73 19.60
CA TYR A 8 16.83 -17.91 18.71
C TYR A 8 15.90 -19.05 19.13
N LEU A 9 16.43 -20.10 19.77
CA LEU A 9 15.64 -21.20 20.31
C LEU A 9 14.87 -20.77 21.56
N GLU A 10 15.49 -20.01 22.45
CA GLU A 10 14.85 -19.44 23.66
C GLU A 10 13.66 -18.53 23.28
N GLN A 11 13.82 -17.71 22.23
CA GLN A 11 12.73 -16.89 21.68
C GLN A 11 11.56 -17.73 21.13
N SER A 12 11.76 -19.03 20.88
CA SER A 12 10.73 -19.96 20.41
C SER A 12 10.03 -20.74 21.52
N VAL A 13 10.52 -20.68 22.75
CA VAL A 13 9.93 -21.43 23.87
C VAL A 13 8.53 -20.92 24.25
N PRO A 14 8.30 -19.59 24.42
CA PRO A 14 7.00 -19.10 24.84
C PRO A 14 5.87 -19.43 23.85
N GLU A 15 6.16 -19.41 22.54
CA GLU A 15 5.16 -19.78 21.52
C GLU A 15 4.82 -21.28 21.55
N LEU A 16 5.79 -22.15 21.87
CA LEU A 16 5.56 -23.59 21.98
C LEU A 16 4.84 -23.96 23.27
N GLU A 17 5.11 -23.24 24.36
CA GLU A 17 4.39 -23.38 25.63
C GLU A 17 2.92 -22.95 25.49
N ASP A 18 2.65 -21.83 24.81
CA ASP A 18 1.29 -21.39 24.54
C ASP A 18 0.52 -22.40 23.68
N LEU A 19 1.17 -22.99 22.66
CA LEU A 19 0.57 -24.07 21.85
C LEU A 19 0.22 -25.32 22.65
N LYS A 20 1.00 -25.62 23.69
CA LYS A 20 0.76 -26.72 24.62
C LYS A 20 -0.41 -26.40 25.55
N ILE A 21 -0.45 -25.19 26.11
CA ILE A 21 -1.53 -24.73 27.00
C ILE A 21 -2.87 -24.76 26.25
N LYS A 22 -2.90 -24.32 25.00
CA LYS A 22 -4.09 -24.39 24.13
C LYS A 22 -4.48 -25.81 23.68
N GLY A 23 -3.68 -26.83 24.00
CA GLY A 23 -3.94 -28.22 23.59
C GLY A 23 -3.87 -28.46 22.08
N LEU A 24 -3.24 -27.57 21.30
CA LEU A 24 -3.12 -27.70 19.85
C LEU A 24 -2.07 -28.73 19.42
N PHE A 25 -1.07 -28.95 20.27
CA PHE A 25 0.05 -29.85 20.05
C PHE A 25 0.36 -30.65 21.30
N ASP A 26 0.74 -31.91 21.10
CA ASP A 26 1.23 -32.77 22.18
C ASP A 26 2.70 -32.45 22.53
N LYS A 27 3.13 -32.81 23.75
CA LYS A 27 4.52 -32.64 24.21
C LYS A 27 5.53 -33.33 23.30
N ASN A 28 5.18 -34.50 22.77
CA ASN A 28 6.04 -35.25 21.85
C ASN A 28 6.22 -34.52 20.52
N GLU A 29 5.12 -33.95 20.00
CA GLU A 29 5.14 -33.17 18.75
C GLU A 29 5.95 -31.88 18.92
N ILE A 30 5.79 -31.19 20.05
CA ILE A 30 6.55 -29.98 20.37
C ILE A 30 8.06 -30.30 20.44
N THR A 31 8.43 -31.42 21.05
CA THR A 31 9.83 -31.87 21.11
C THR A 31 10.38 -32.13 19.71
N MET A 32 9.59 -32.73 18.83
CA MET A 32 9.97 -32.96 17.43
C MET A 32 10.13 -31.65 16.65
N VAL A 33 9.23 -30.68 16.85
CA VAL A 33 9.32 -29.33 16.27
C VAL A 33 10.58 -28.62 16.76
N MET A 34 10.85 -28.68 18.06
CA MET A 34 12.03 -28.05 18.68
C MET A 34 13.34 -28.65 18.14
N ARG A 35 13.40 -29.98 17.98
CA ARG A 35 14.54 -30.66 17.36
C ARG A 35 14.76 -30.19 15.92
N ARG A 36 13.69 -30.18 15.10
CA ARG A 36 13.79 -29.71 13.71
C ARG A 36 14.23 -28.25 13.61
N ARG A 37 13.70 -27.37 14.47
CA ARG A 37 14.13 -25.96 14.55
C ARG A 37 15.60 -25.82 14.91
N THR A 38 16.07 -26.63 15.86
CA THR A 38 17.49 -26.68 16.24
C THR A 38 18.36 -27.05 15.04
N ASP A 39 18.00 -28.11 14.31
CA ASP A 39 18.73 -28.55 13.11
C ASP A 39 18.78 -27.45 12.02
N PHE A 40 17.67 -26.75 11.79
CA PHE A 40 17.63 -25.63 10.85
C PHE A 40 18.47 -24.45 11.32
N GLU A 41 18.40 -24.07 12.60
CA GLU A 41 19.21 -22.98 13.15
C GLU A 41 20.72 -23.27 13.07
N HIS A 42 21.14 -24.50 13.36
CA HIS A 42 22.53 -24.93 13.13
C HIS A 42 22.92 -24.83 11.65
N ARG A 43 22.04 -25.22 10.73
CA ARG A 43 22.33 -25.18 9.29
C ARG A 43 22.45 -23.75 8.75
N ILE A 44 21.54 -22.86 9.13
CA ILE A 44 21.54 -21.47 8.62
C ILE A 44 22.63 -20.60 9.25
N THR A 45 23.04 -20.90 10.48
CA THR A 45 24.16 -20.21 11.12
C THR A 45 25.52 -20.78 10.72
N GLY A 46 25.56 -22.03 10.25
CA GLY A 46 26.76 -22.69 9.77
C GLY A 46 27.47 -21.96 8.62
N ARG A 47 28.79 -22.14 8.53
CA ARG A 47 29.65 -21.49 7.52
C ARG A 47 29.27 -21.85 6.08
N GLY A 48 28.75 -23.05 5.85
CA GLY A 48 28.34 -23.56 4.53
C GLY A 48 26.86 -23.38 4.18
N CYS A 49 26.15 -22.45 4.83
CA CYS A 49 24.73 -22.20 4.58
C CYS A 49 24.46 -21.85 3.11
N LYS A 50 23.41 -22.40 2.49
CA LYS A 50 22.97 -22.03 1.14
C LYS A 50 21.63 -21.26 1.20
N PRO A 51 21.30 -20.43 0.19
CA PRO A 51 19.97 -19.82 0.09
C PRO A 51 18.81 -20.83 0.17
N LYS A 52 19.02 -22.03 -0.41
CA LYS A 52 18.06 -23.14 -0.36
C LYS A 52 17.75 -23.63 1.06
N ASP A 53 18.68 -23.48 2.01
CA ASP A 53 18.45 -23.89 3.40
C ASP A 53 17.45 -22.95 4.11
N PHE A 54 17.52 -21.65 3.81
CA PHE A 54 16.51 -20.69 4.26
C PHE A 54 15.14 -21.02 3.67
N LEU A 55 15.09 -21.37 2.38
CA LEU A 55 13.82 -21.75 1.72
C LEU A 55 13.18 -22.98 2.38
N ARG A 56 13.96 -24.04 2.60
CA ARG A 56 13.49 -25.24 3.32
C ARG A 56 13.00 -24.92 4.73
N TYR A 57 13.69 -24.01 5.42
CA TYR A 57 13.26 -23.60 6.76
C TYR A 57 11.94 -22.82 6.72
N THR A 58 11.79 -21.88 5.79
CA THR A 58 10.54 -21.13 5.61
C THR A 58 9.36 -22.01 5.18
N GLU A 59 9.62 -23.03 4.36
CA GLU A 59 8.63 -24.02 3.95
C GLU A 59 8.17 -24.86 5.15
N PHE A 60 9.10 -25.32 5.99
CA PHE A 60 8.79 -26.04 7.22
C PHE A 60 7.89 -25.20 8.16
N GLU A 61 8.26 -23.95 8.44
CA GLU A 61 7.47 -23.08 9.32
C GLU A 61 6.10 -22.73 8.69
N THR A 62 6.03 -22.56 7.37
CA THR A 62 4.76 -22.36 6.66
C THR A 62 3.85 -23.58 6.78
N ASN A 63 4.41 -24.79 6.70
CA ASN A 63 3.66 -26.03 6.85
C ASN A 63 3.19 -26.25 8.29
N LEU A 64 4.02 -25.89 9.28
CA LEU A 64 3.64 -25.88 10.69
C LEU A 64 2.49 -24.91 10.95
N GLU A 65 2.54 -23.71 10.38
CA GLU A 65 1.48 -22.70 10.48
C GLU A 65 0.17 -23.18 9.84
N LYS A 66 0.24 -23.79 8.65
CA LYS A 66 -0.92 -24.42 8.00
C LYS A 66 -1.52 -25.52 8.87
N LEU A 67 -0.68 -26.35 9.49
CA LEU A 67 -1.13 -27.40 10.40
C LEU A 67 -1.82 -26.82 11.63
N ARG A 68 -1.24 -25.78 12.26
CA ARG A 68 -1.86 -25.06 13.39
C ARG A 68 -3.25 -24.55 13.02
N LYS A 69 -3.38 -23.86 11.88
CA LYS A 69 -4.68 -23.33 11.41
C LYS A 69 -5.72 -24.44 11.19
N LYS A 70 -5.33 -25.57 10.59
CA LYS A 70 -6.25 -26.71 10.42
C LYS A 70 -6.70 -27.31 11.75
N ARG A 71 -5.78 -27.49 12.70
CA ARG A 71 -6.09 -28.01 14.04
C ARG A 71 -6.97 -27.05 14.83
N TYR A 72 -6.65 -25.76 14.78
CA TYR A 72 -7.46 -24.71 15.37
C TYR A 72 -8.89 -24.75 14.82
N ASN A 73 -9.06 -24.76 13.49
CA ASN A 73 -10.39 -24.84 12.87
C ASN A 73 -11.17 -26.11 13.24
N ARG A 74 -10.49 -27.25 13.44
CA ARG A 74 -11.13 -28.50 13.84
C ARG A 74 -11.54 -28.48 15.30
N LEU A 75 -10.63 -28.11 16.19
CA LEU A 75 -10.82 -28.19 17.64
C LEU A 75 -11.64 -27.02 18.18
N SER A 76 -11.60 -25.86 17.53
CA SER A 76 -12.49 -24.72 17.82
C SER A 76 -13.96 -25.09 17.59
N LYS A 77 -14.28 -25.86 16.55
CA LYS A 77 -15.65 -26.34 16.28
C LYS A 77 -16.18 -27.28 17.37
N VAL A 78 -15.30 -28.01 18.03
CA VAL A 78 -15.65 -28.98 19.09
C VAL A 78 -15.72 -28.28 20.46
N GLY A 79 -15.37 -26.99 20.55
CA GLY A 79 -15.39 -26.23 21.82
C GLY A 79 -14.30 -26.67 22.83
N MET A 80 -13.31 -27.45 22.40
CA MET A 80 -12.24 -27.99 23.25
C MET A 80 -11.05 -27.04 23.42
N ILE A 81 -11.12 -25.79 22.94
CA ILE A 81 -10.00 -24.85 22.94
C ILE A 81 -10.44 -23.45 23.38
N GLU A 82 -9.56 -22.78 24.13
CA GLU A 82 -9.67 -21.35 24.41
C GLU A 82 -9.51 -20.51 23.13
N THR A 83 -10.59 -19.83 22.74
CA THR A 83 -10.63 -18.96 21.55
C THR A 83 -9.94 -17.60 21.76
N LYS A 84 -9.35 -17.37 22.94
CA LYS A 84 -8.66 -16.13 23.25
C LYS A 84 -7.42 -15.98 22.34
N PRO A 85 -7.24 -14.82 21.70
CA PRO A 85 -6.04 -14.56 20.92
C PRO A 85 -4.83 -14.61 21.86
N SER A 86 -3.82 -15.39 21.50
CA SER A 86 -2.59 -15.54 22.30
C SER A 86 -1.34 -15.46 21.41
N ILE A 87 -0.16 -15.43 22.03
CA ILE A 87 1.15 -15.31 21.39
C ILE A 87 1.29 -16.23 20.17
N SER A 88 0.80 -17.47 20.27
CA SER A 88 0.89 -18.46 19.20
C SER A 88 0.22 -18.03 17.89
N ASP A 89 -0.70 -17.06 17.91
CA ASP A 89 -1.48 -16.70 16.73
C ASP A 89 -0.72 -15.85 15.71
N TRP A 90 0.17 -14.99 16.20
CA TRP A 90 1.02 -14.14 15.36
C TRP A 90 2.48 -14.61 15.29
N ALA A 91 2.92 -15.44 16.25
CA ALA A 91 4.31 -15.88 16.35
C ALA A 91 4.79 -16.60 15.09
N GLY A 92 3.98 -17.51 14.53
CA GLY A 92 4.35 -18.28 13.33
C GLY A 92 4.64 -17.38 12.12
N THR A 93 3.72 -16.46 11.81
CA THR A 93 3.88 -15.49 10.72
C THR A 93 5.10 -14.58 10.95
N ARG A 94 5.28 -14.08 12.18
CA ARG A 94 6.42 -13.22 12.52
C ARG A 94 7.76 -13.95 12.37
N ARG A 95 7.82 -15.22 12.78
CA ARG A 95 9.00 -16.08 12.64
C ARG A 95 9.37 -16.28 11.18
N ILE A 96 8.40 -16.60 10.32
CA ILE A 96 8.64 -16.77 8.88
C ILE A 96 9.19 -15.48 8.27
N MET A 97 8.59 -14.32 8.58
CA MET A 97 9.10 -13.02 8.12
C MET A 97 10.52 -12.74 8.63
N PHE A 98 10.82 -13.10 9.88
CA PHE A 98 12.14 -12.94 10.47
C PHE A 98 13.20 -13.83 9.80
N ILE A 99 12.85 -15.06 9.44
CA ILE A 99 13.73 -15.97 8.70
C ILE A 99 14.05 -15.39 7.32
N PHE A 100 13.05 -14.84 6.61
CA PHE A 100 13.28 -14.17 5.33
C PHE A 100 14.13 -12.89 5.46
N ASP A 101 13.92 -12.07 6.49
CA ASP A 101 14.77 -10.89 6.76
C ASP A 101 16.23 -11.31 7.03
N ARG A 102 16.46 -12.41 7.76
CA ARG A 102 17.80 -12.99 7.92
C ARG A 102 18.38 -13.50 6.59
N ALA A 103 17.57 -14.17 5.78
CA ALA A 103 17.99 -14.71 4.48
C ALA A 103 18.44 -13.59 3.53
N THR A 104 17.65 -12.51 3.42
CA THR A 104 17.93 -11.36 2.55
C THR A 104 19.12 -10.51 3.02
N ARG A 105 19.38 -10.46 4.34
CA ARG A 105 20.62 -9.87 4.89
C ARG A 105 21.86 -10.68 4.55
N ARG A 106 21.76 -12.01 4.55
CA ARG A 106 22.89 -12.92 4.26
C ARG A 106 23.17 -13.02 2.77
N TYR A 107 22.12 -13.09 1.96
CA TYR A 107 22.17 -13.29 0.51
C TYR A 107 21.40 -12.18 -0.22
N PRO A 108 21.95 -10.95 -0.28
CA PRO A 108 21.24 -9.82 -0.89
C PRO A 108 21.10 -9.94 -2.41
N GLY A 109 21.96 -10.71 -3.09
CA GLY A 109 21.95 -10.86 -4.56
C GLY A 109 20.93 -11.86 -5.10
N GLU A 110 20.39 -12.75 -4.27
CA GLU A 110 19.49 -13.81 -4.72
C GLU A 110 18.06 -13.29 -4.90
N THR A 111 17.64 -13.06 -6.14
CA THR A 111 16.32 -12.48 -6.46
C THR A 111 15.15 -13.37 -6.07
N GLU A 112 15.33 -14.69 -6.09
CA GLU A 112 14.28 -15.64 -5.73
C GLU A 112 13.88 -15.52 -4.25
N LEU A 113 14.86 -15.32 -3.35
CA LEU A 113 14.59 -15.09 -1.92
C LEU A 113 13.72 -13.85 -1.70
N TRP A 114 14.02 -12.77 -2.39
CA TRP A 114 13.25 -11.53 -2.31
C TRP A 114 11.83 -11.70 -2.87
N SER A 115 11.69 -12.39 -3.99
CA SER A 115 10.40 -12.71 -4.62
C SER A 115 9.51 -13.51 -3.66
N GLN A 116 10.03 -14.58 -3.05
CA GLN A 116 9.28 -15.38 -2.09
C GLN A 116 8.95 -14.62 -0.81
N TYR A 117 9.87 -13.79 -0.31
CA TYR A 117 9.61 -12.96 0.85
C TYR A 117 8.48 -11.95 0.58
N LEU A 118 8.52 -11.25 -0.55
CA LEU A 118 7.48 -10.31 -0.95
C LEU A 118 6.13 -11.00 -1.17
N LYS A 119 6.10 -12.19 -1.80
CA LYS A 119 4.88 -13.00 -1.95
C LYS A 119 4.27 -13.33 -0.59
N PHE A 120 5.08 -13.80 0.36
CA PHE A 120 4.63 -14.12 1.72
C PHE A 120 4.18 -12.88 2.52
N ALA A 121 4.88 -11.76 2.37
CA ALA A 121 4.51 -10.52 3.04
C ALA A 121 3.17 -9.96 2.50
N LYS A 122 2.97 -10.02 1.17
CA LYS A 122 1.72 -9.63 0.50
C LYS A 122 0.55 -10.51 0.92
N SER A 123 0.74 -11.84 0.98
CA SER A 123 -0.34 -12.75 1.42
C SER A 123 -0.78 -12.53 2.86
N ASN A 124 0.09 -12.00 3.72
CA ASN A 124 -0.23 -11.68 5.11
C ASN A 124 -0.71 -10.23 5.32
N GLY A 125 -0.77 -9.40 4.27
CA GLY A 125 -1.21 -8.01 4.38
C GLY A 125 -0.28 -7.11 5.21
N ALA A 126 0.99 -7.47 5.37
CA ALA A 126 1.93 -6.74 6.22
C ALA A 126 2.52 -5.51 5.51
N ILE A 127 1.69 -4.49 5.26
CA ILE A 127 2.00 -3.31 4.44
C ILE A 127 3.33 -2.65 4.86
N LYS A 128 3.51 -2.32 6.15
CA LYS A 128 4.74 -1.67 6.65
C LYS A 128 6.01 -2.50 6.39
N VAL A 129 5.90 -3.82 6.49
CA VAL A 129 7.01 -4.74 6.21
C VAL A 129 7.31 -4.74 4.71
N ILE A 130 6.28 -4.78 3.86
CA ILE A 130 6.43 -4.75 2.40
C ILE A 130 7.19 -3.50 1.95
N TYR A 131 6.84 -2.31 2.46
CA TYR A 131 7.57 -1.07 2.18
C TYR A 131 9.04 -1.14 2.59
N LYS A 132 9.32 -1.64 3.80
CA LYS A 132 10.69 -1.81 4.29
C LYS A 132 11.49 -2.76 3.40
N VAL A 133 10.87 -3.86 2.97
CA VAL A 133 11.49 -4.87 2.09
C VAL A 133 11.75 -4.30 0.71
N TYR A 134 10.78 -3.61 0.09
CA TYR A 134 10.98 -2.94 -1.19
C TYR A 134 12.05 -1.87 -1.12
N SER A 135 12.04 -1.01 -0.10
CA SER A 135 13.07 0.02 0.09
C SER A 135 14.47 -0.61 0.15
N ARG A 136 14.64 -1.67 0.94
CA ARG A 136 15.91 -2.39 1.05
C ARG A 136 16.29 -3.11 -0.26
N LEU A 137 15.34 -3.75 -0.92
CA LEU A 137 15.56 -4.45 -2.19
C LEU A 137 16.05 -3.49 -3.28
N LEU A 138 15.40 -2.33 -3.43
CA LEU A 138 15.76 -1.32 -4.44
C LEU A 138 17.11 -0.66 -4.14
N GLN A 139 17.47 -0.50 -2.86
CA GLN A 139 18.79 -0.02 -2.45
C GLN A 139 19.91 -1.04 -2.78
N LEU A 140 19.66 -2.32 -2.54
CA LEU A 140 20.65 -3.38 -2.76
C LEU A 140 20.76 -3.82 -4.22
N GLN A 141 19.67 -3.71 -4.99
CA GLN A 141 19.59 -4.16 -6.38
C GLN A 141 19.00 -3.06 -7.30
N PRO A 142 19.67 -1.90 -7.46
CA PRO A 142 19.14 -0.78 -8.25
C PRO A 142 19.00 -1.09 -9.74
N ARG A 143 19.79 -2.03 -10.28
CA ARG A 143 19.73 -2.45 -11.69
C ARG A 143 18.63 -3.48 -11.99
N ASN A 144 17.98 -4.02 -10.97
CA ASN A 144 16.94 -5.04 -11.16
C ASN A 144 15.62 -4.38 -11.57
N ILE A 145 15.36 -4.33 -12.88
CA ILE A 145 14.15 -3.72 -13.46
C ILE A 145 12.87 -4.39 -12.92
N ASN A 146 12.85 -5.72 -12.78
CA ASN A 146 11.70 -6.47 -12.25
C ASN A 146 11.32 -6.03 -10.83
N ALA A 147 12.31 -5.68 -9.99
CA ALA A 147 12.06 -5.19 -8.65
C ALA A 147 11.36 -3.82 -8.66
N TRP A 148 11.79 -2.91 -9.55
CA TRP A 148 11.15 -1.60 -9.74
C TRP A 148 9.71 -1.74 -10.23
N LEU A 149 9.49 -2.58 -11.25
CA LEU A 149 8.16 -2.86 -11.78
C LEU A 149 7.23 -3.45 -10.72
N SER A 150 7.71 -4.43 -9.96
CA SER A 150 6.96 -5.07 -8.88
C SER A 150 6.57 -4.08 -7.77
N ALA A 151 7.48 -3.18 -7.40
CA ALA A 151 7.23 -2.14 -6.40
C ALA A 151 6.19 -1.12 -6.87
N ALA A 152 6.36 -0.58 -8.09
CA ALA A 152 5.44 0.40 -8.66
C ALA A 152 4.03 -0.19 -8.89
N LYS A 153 3.95 -1.44 -9.36
CA LYS A 153 2.70 -2.17 -9.50
C LYS A 153 1.98 -2.35 -8.16
N TYR A 154 2.71 -2.69 -7.10
CA TYR A 154 2.14 -2.82 -5.76
C TYR A 154 1.55 -1.49 -5.25
N GLU A 155 2.28 -0.38 -5.42
CA GLU A 155 1.79 0.95 -5.03
C GLU A 155 0.52 1.36 -5.77
N PHE A 156 0.46 1.10 -7.07
CA PHE A 156 -0.68 1.50 -7.89
C PHE A 156 -1.91 0.61 -7.69
N GLU A 157 -1.75 -0.71 -7.70
CA GLU A 157 -2.86 -1.65 -7.67
C GLU A 157 -3.38 -1.89 -6.25
N THR A 158 -2.50 -2.02 -5.26
CA THR A 158 -2.90 -2.38 -3.89
C THR A 158 -3.17 -1.16 -3.03
N ASN A 159 -2.29 -0.14 -3.11
CA ASN A 159 -2.42 1.05 -2.24
C ASN A 159 -3.18 2.20 -2.90
N GLY A 160 -3.45 2.13 -4.21
CA GLY A 160 -4.06 3.22 -4.97
C GLY A 160 -3.19 4.50 -5.04
N ASN A 161 -1.91 4.39 -4.71
CA ASN A 161 -1.01 5.53 -4.59
C ASN A 161 -0.32 5.81 -5.93
N ALA A 162 -1.02 6.49 -6.84
CA ALA A 162 -0.48 6.87 -8.15
C ALA A 162 0.74 7.81 -8.04
N LYS A 163 0.77 8.71 -7.05
CA LYS A 163 1.92 9.61 -6.83
C LYS A 163 3.17 8.82 -6.45
N GLY A 164 3.04 7.89 -5.49
CA GLY A 164 4.12 6.99 -5.07
C GLY A 164 4.64 6.12 -6.20
N ALA A 165 3.74 5.52 -6.98
CA ALA A 165 4.10 4.72 -8.16
C ALA A 165 4.88 5.55 -9.20
N ARG A 166 4.45 6.78 -9.50
CA ARG A 166 5.16 7.69 -10.42
C ARG A 166 6.58 8.02 -9.93
N VAL A 167 6.74 8.31 -8.64
CA VAL A 167 8.07 8.54 -8.05
C VAL A 167 8.97 7.31 -8.18
N LEU A 168 8.44 6.10 -7.98
CA LEU A 168 9.20 4.86 -8.15
C LEU A 168 9.64 4.65 -9.60
N PHE A 169 8.75 4.84 -10.59
CA PHE A 169 9.11 4.76 -12.00
C PHE A 169 10.16 5.80 -12.38
N GLN A 170 9.99 7.05 -11.98
CA GLN A 170 10.96 8.12 -12.26
C GLN A 170 12.33 7.84 -11.64
N ARG A 171 12.38 7.30 -10.41
CA ARG A 171 13.64 6.89 -9.77
C ARG A 171 14.28 5.71 -10.50
N GLY A 172 13.49 4.71 -10.90
CA GLY A 172 13.96 3.57 -11.67
C GLY A 172 14.54 3.99 -13.03
N LEU A 173 13.87 4.89 -13.74
CA LEU A 173 14.30 5.41 -15.05
C LEU A 173 15.56 6.27 -14.96
N ARG A 174 15.75 7.02 -13.86
CA ARG A 174 17.02 7.74 -13.62
C ARG A 174 18.22 6.80 -13.50
N LEU A 175 18.01 5.61 -12.93
CA LEU A 175 19.07 4.62 -12.74
C LEU A 175 19.26 3.71 -13.96
N ASN A 176 18.16 3.40 -14.66
CA ASN A 176 18.11 2.43 -15.76
C ASN A 176 17.43 3.07 -16.98
N SER A 177 18.03 4.13 -17.53
CA SER A 177 17.44 4.94 -18.61
C SER A 177 17.33 4.20 -19.95
N GLU A 178 18.22 3.23 -20.18
CA GLU A 178 18.28 2.44 -21.42
C GLU A 178 17.22 1.31 -21.48
N SER A 179 16.56 1.02 -20.36
CA SER A 179 15.59 -0.08 -20.29
C SER A 179 14.29 0.30 -20.98
N LEU A 180 14.07 -0.23 -22.18
CA LEU A 180 12.80 -0.11 -22.91
C LEU A 180 11.63 -0.69 -22.10
N GLU A 181 11.84 -1.81 -21.41
CA GLU A 181 10.81 -2.46 -20.60
C GLU A 181 10.26 -1.52 -19.51
N LEU A 182 11.15 -0.76 -18.84
CA LEU A 182 10.73 0.17 -17.80
C LEU A 182 9.95 1.37 -18.38
N TRP A 183 10.36 1.88 -19.55
CA TRP A 183 9.64 2.93 -20.27
C TRP A 183 8.25 2.49 -20.71
N LEU A 184 8.12 1.29 -21.29
CA LEU A 184 6.83 0.74 -21.74
C LEU A 184 5.86 0.58 -20.56
N ASN A 185 6.33 0.02 -19.45
CA ASN A 185 5.52 -0.13 -18.25
C ASN A 185 5.13 1.22 -17.64
N TYR A 186 6.00 2.22 -17.68
CA TYR A 186 5.67 3.56 -17.21
C TYR A 186 4.60 4.23 -18.08
N ALA A 187 4.71 4.13 -19.41
CA ALA A 187 3.69 4.63 -20.32
C ALA A 187 2.34 3.91 -20.12
N GLN A 188 2.36 2.59 -19.96
CA GLN A 188 1.17 1.80 -19.65
C GLN A 188 0.54 2.23 -18.33
N PHE A 189 1.35 2.46 -17.30
CA PHE A 189 0.89 2.98 -16.01
C PHE A 189 0.18 4.34 -16.16
N GLU A 190 0.76 5.31 -16.86
CA GLU A 190 0.15 6.64 -17.05
C GLU A 190 -1.16 6.55 -17.84
N LEU A 191 -1.21 5.74 -18.90
CA LEU A 191 -2.43 5.50 -19.66
C LEU A 191 -3.53 4.90 -18.79
N THR A 192 -3.21 3.85 -18.01
CA THR A 192 -4.19 3.24 -17.11
C THR A 192 -4.67 4.19 -16.00
N TYR A 193 -3.79 5.06 -15.50
CA TYR A 193 -4.16 6.11 -14.54
C TYR A 193 -5.13 7.12 -15.16
N ILE A 194 -4.86 7.59 -16.38
CA ILE A 194 -5.75 8.51 -17.11
C ILE A 194 -7.09 7.84 -17.41
N SER A 195 -7.11 6.59 -17.87
CA SER A 195 -8.36 5.85 -18.13
C SER A 195 -9.21 5.74 -16.85
N LYS A 196 -8.59 5.43 -15.70
CA LYS A 196 -9.30 5.40 -14.40
C LYS A 196 -9.82 6.78 -14.01
N LEU A 197 -9.06 7.85 -14.27
CA LEU A 197 -9.47 9.22 -13.99
C LEU A 197 -10.68 9.65 -14.84
N LEU A 198 -10.66 9.34 -16.15
CA LEU A 198 -11.76 9.61 -17.06
C LEU A 198 -13.02 8.81 -16.68
N ALA A 199 -12.86 7.53 -16.34
CA ALA A 199 -13.96 6.70 -15.84
C ALA A 199 -14.56 7.28 -14.55
N ARG A 200 -13.71 7.72 -13.61
CA ARG A 200 -14.16 8.37 -12.37
C ARG A 200 -14.92 9.66 -12.64
N ARG A 201 -14.45 10.51 -13.56
CA ARG A 201 -15.15 11.74 -13.97
C ARG A 201 -16.53 11.44 -14.55
N LYS A 202 -16.61 10.44 -15.44
CA LYS A 202 -17.88 10.00 -16.04
C LYS A 202 -18.87 9.48 -14.99
N VAL A 203 -18.41 8.67 -14.04
CA VAL A 203 -19.26 8.14 -12.95
C VAL A 203 -19.73 9.23 -12.01
N LEU A 204 -18.88 10.21 -11.70
CA LEU A 204 -19.24 11.34 -10.85
C LEU A 204 -20.14 12.38 -11.56
N GLY A 205 -20.47 12.18 -12.84
CA GLY A 205 -21.22 13.16 -13.62
C GLY A 205 -20.51 14.50 -13.75
N LEU A 206 -19.20 14.55 -13.49
CA LEU A 206 -18.41 15.76 -13.62
C LEU A 206 -18.33 16.12 -15.09
N ILE A 207 -19.05 17.19 -15.42
CA ILE A 207 -19.12 17.79 -16.74
C ILE A 207 -17.68 18.13 -17.17
N THR A 208 -17.33 17.82 -18.42
CA THR A 208 -16.03 18.19 -18.96
C THR A 208 -15.89 19.71 -18.90
N GLU A 209 -14.71 20.28 -18.66
CA GLU A 209 -14.51 21.74 -18.61
C GLU A 209 -15.09 22.46 -19.83
N LYS A 210 -15.05 21.82 -21.00
CA LYS A 210 -15.76 22.26 -22.23
C LYS A 210 -17.28 22.24 -22.10
N GLN A 211 -17.85 21.14 -21.66
CA GLN A 211 -19.30 21.02 -21.46
C GLN A 211 -19.79 21.93 -20.33
N GLN A 212 -18.92 22.28 -19.38
CA GLN A 212 -19.23 23.21 -18.30
C GLN A 212 -19.22 24.65 -18.81
N ARG A 213 -18.26 25.01 -19.68
CA ARG A 213 -18.28 26.29 -20.40
C ARG A 213 -19.48 26.40 -21.33
N GLU A 214 -19.76 25.37 -22.13
CA GLU A 214 -20.93 25.34 -23.02
C GLU A 214 -22.24 25.42 -22.22
N ALA A 215 -22.35 24.74 -21.09
CA ALA A 215 -23.50 24.88 -20.20
C ALA A 215 -23.62 26.31 -19.64
N MET A 216 -22.53 26.92 -19.18
CA MET A 216 -22.51 28.32 -18.72
C MET A 216 -22.92 29.29 -19.83
N GLU A 217 -22.36 29.16 -21.03
CA GLU A 217 -22.70 29.98 -22.20
C GLU A 217 -24.18 29.82 -22.59
N THR A 218 -24.73 28.60 -22.49
CA THR A 218 -26.16 28.38 -22.77
C THR A 218 -27.08 28.94 -21.68
N GLU A 219 -26.66 28.94 -20.41
CA GLU A 219 -27.41 29.56 -19.33
C GLU A 219 -27.34 31.09 -19.42
N GLU A 220 -26.17 31.66 -19.74
CA GLU A 220 -26.00 33.10 -20.02
C GLU A 220 -26.89 33.55 -21.19
N ALA A 221 -26.91 32.80 -22.29
CA ALA A 221 -27.77 33.11 -23.44
C ALA A 221 -29.28 33.00 -23.12
N LYS A 222 -29.69 32.09 -22.23
CA LYS A 222 -31.09 32.01 -21.76
C LYS A 222 -31.45 33.20 -20.89
N LEU A 223 -30.56 33.60 -19.98
CA LEU A 223 -30.74 34.76 -19.11
C LEU A 223 -30.87 36.05 -19.94
N GLU A 224 -30.02 36.22 -20.96
CA GLU A 224 -30.14 37.33 -21.92
C GLU A 224 -31.46 37.32 -22.70
N GLN A 225 -31.97 36.14 -23.07
CA GLN A 225 -33.26 36.00 -23.75
C GLN A 225 -34.44 36.29 -22.82
N GLU A 226 -34.36 35.92 -21.54
CA GLU A 226 -35.37 36.27 -20.54
C GLU A 226 -35.40 37.77 -20.26
N ILE A 227 -34.23 38.41 -20.14
CA ILE A 227 -34.10 39.87 -20.00
C ILE A 227 -34.71 40.60 -21.21
N LYS A 228 -34.46 40.11 -22.43
CA LYS A 228 -35.07 40.69 -23.65
C LYS A 228 -36.58 40.49 -23.73
N LYS A 229 -37.10 39.38 -23.21
CA LYS A 229 -38.55 39.12 -23.15
C LYS A 229 -39.25 39.96 -22.08
N SER A 230 -38.56 40.27 -20.98
CA SER A 230 -39.09 41.19 -19.96
C SER A 230 -39.11 42.65 -20.42
N ASP A 231 -38.23 43.06 -21.35
CA ASP A 231 -38.26 44.41 -21.94
C ASP A 231 -39.39 44.60 -22.98
N ASP A 232 -39.93 43.52 -23.57
CA ASP A 232 -40.94 43.57 -24.65
C ASP A 232 -42.39 43.52 -24.12
N ASN A 233 -42.60 42.99 -22.91
CA ASN A 233 -43.84 43.17 -22.15
C ASN A 233 -43.69 44.41 -21.28
N GLY A 234 -44.07 45.58 -21.81
CA GLY A 234 -44.04 46.86 -21.09
C GLY A 234 -44.90 46.86 -19.83
N ASP A 235 -44.36 46.31 -18.74
CA ASP A 235 -44.90 46.40 -17.40
C ASP A 235 -43.95 47.27 -16.57
N GLU A 236 -44.52 48.32 -15.97
CA GLU A 236 -43.81 49.34 -15.20
C GLU A 236 -43.18 48.73 -13.93
N LEU A 237 -41.91 48.29 -14.03
CA LEU A 237 -41.01 48.13 -12.89
C LEU A 237 -39.64 48.70 -13.23
N ALA A 238 -39.60 49.99 -13.55
CA ALA A 238 -38.37 50.79 -13.64
C ALA A 238 -37.71 51.06 -12.26
N GLY A 239 -37.82 50.12 -11.32
CA GLY A 239 -37.49 50.34 -9.91
C GLY A 239 -36.35 49.51 -9.31
N ASP A 240 -36.06 48.31 -9.81
CA ASP A 240 -35.05 47.42 -9.20
C ASP A 240 -34.08 46.85 -10.23
N LYS A 241 -33.49 47.75 -11.04
CA LYS A 241 -32.31 47.42 -11.84
C LYS A 241 -31.10 47.44 -10.91
N ILE A 242 -30.72 46.28 -10.36
CA ILE A 242 -29.43 46.15 -9.68
C ILE A 242 -28.36 46.17 -10.77
N GLU A 243 -27.75 47.34 -10.98
CA GLU A 243 -26.55 47.47 -11.80
C GLU A 243 -25.42 46.72 -11.10
N LEU A 244 -25.07 45.55 -11.62
CA LEU A 244 -23.86 44.85 -11.21
C LEU A 244 -22.66 45.68 -11.70
N PRO A 245 -21.64 45.91 -10.84
CA PRO A 245 -20.46 46.67 -11.24
C PRO A 245 -19.79 45.99 -12.43
N SER A 246 -19.21 46.79 -13.33
CA SER A 246 -18.48 46.27 -14.48
C SER A 246 -17.34 45.35 -14.03
N THR A 247 -16.95 44.39 -14.87
CA THR A 247 -15.89 43.41 -14.53
C THR A 247 -14.53 44.06 -14.24
N GLU A 248 -14.31 45.28 -14.72
CA GLU A 248 -13.15 46.10 -14.42
C GLU A 248 -13.24 46.72 -13.01
N GLU A 249 -14.39 47.26 -12.62
CA GLU A 249 -14.64 47.79 -11.27
C GLU A 249 -14.54 46.70 -10.19
N ILE A 250 -15.01 45.48 -10.48
CA ILE A 250 -14.88 44.32 -9.57
C ILE A 250 -13.41 43.91 -9.42
N LYS A 251 -12.61 43.97 -10.49
CA LYS A 251 -11.17 43.68 -10.46
C LYS A 251 -10.41 44.71 -9.64
N ASP A 252 -10.73 45.99 -9.81
CA ASP A 252 -10.08 47.07 -9.08
C ASP A 252 -10.44 47.03 -7.59
N GLN A 253 -11.69 46.68 -7.26
CA GLN A 253 -12.11 46.41 -5.88
C GLN A 253 -11.40 45.18 -5.29
N LEU A 254 -11.29 44.07 -6.02
CA LEU A 254 -10.55 42.87 -5.59
C LEU A 254 -9.05 43.13 -5.36
N ASN A 255 -8.43 43.97 -6.18
CA ASN A 255 -7.03 44.37 -6.03
C ASN A 255 -6.82 45.34 -4.86
N SER A 256 -7.87 46.05 -4.43
CA SER A 256 -7.85 46.96 -3.29
C SER A 256 -8.09 46.27 -1.94
N LEU A 257 -8.61 45.03 -1.97
CA LEU A 257 -8.72 44.22 -0.76
C LEU A 257 -7.30 43.82 -0.32
N PRO A 258 -6.94 43.97 0.97
CA PRO A 258 -5.67 43.48 1.45
C PRO A 258 -5.61 41.97 1.17
N GLU A 259 -4.50 41.52 0.58
CA GLU A 259 -4.28 40.10 0.26
C GLU A 259 -4.68 39.27 1.47
N ALA A 260 -5.73 38.46 1.31
CA ALA A 260 -6.19 37.59 2.37
C ALA A 260 -5.02 36.65 2.71
N ASP A 261 -4.36 36.94 3.82
CA ASP A 261 -3.23 36.18 4.31
C ASP A 261 -3.69 34.73 4.43
N MET A 262 -3.19 33.87 3.54
CA MET A 262 -3.60 32.46 3.39
C MET A 262 -3.45 31.65 4.69
N ASN A 263 -2.80 32.21 5.71
CA ASN A 263 -2.74 31.69 7.08
C ASN A 263 -4.07 31.79 7.87
N MET A 264 -5.05 32.59 7.44
CA MET A 264 -6.37 32.71 8.10
C MET A 264 -7.33 31.57 7.72
N LEU A 265 -7.09 30.89 6.59
CA LEU A 265 -7.74 29.63 6.25
C LEU A 265 -6.95 28.51 6.93
N GLY A 266 -7.31 28.21 8.17
CA GLY A 266 -6.62 27.25 9.02
C GLY A 266 -6.16 25.98 8.30
N ASN A 267 -4.94 25.53 8.62
CA ASN A 267 -4.34 24.31 8.08
C ASN A 267 -5.26 23.10 8.35
N PRO A 268 -5.24 22.04 7.53
CA PRO A 268 -6.04 20.84 7.74
C PRO A 268 -5.72 20.07 9.05
N GLU A 269 -4.70 20.46 9.81
CA GLU A 269 -4.45 19.97 11.16
C GLU A 269 -5.26 20.71 12.25
N THR A 270 -5.74 21.93 11.97
CA THR A 270 -6.51 22.76 12.92
C THR A 270 -8.02 22.69 12.76
N ASN A 271 -8.54 22.01 11.73
CA ASN A 271 -9.98 21.83 11.52
C ASN A 271 -10.37 20.34 11.53
N PRO A 272 -10.78 19.77 12.68
CA PRO A 272 -11.29 18.42 12.74
C PRO A 272 -12.75 18.41 12.28
N ALA A 273 -12.99 17.88 11.08
CA ALA A 273 -14.29 17.37 10.66
C ALA A 273 -14.14 15.91 10.26
#